data_AF-A0A951QK16-F1
#
_entry.id   AF-A0A951QK16-F1
#
_cell.length_a   1.000
_cell.length_b   1.000
_cell.length_c   1.000
_cell.angle_alpha   90.00
_cell.angle_beta   90.00
_cell.angle_gamma   90.00
#
_symmetry.space_group_name_H-M   'P 1'
#
loop_
_entity.id
_entity.type
_entity.pdbx_description
1 polymer ?
#
loop_
_entity_poly.entity_id
_entity_poly.type
_entity_poly.pdbx_seq_one_letter_code
_entity_poly.pdbx_strand_id
1 'polypeptide(L)'
;MPSRYIHSRLSSRQVPDLLQTIFISELINPSQCIWLVSPWISDISIIDNTANTFLCLEPLWCRERIRLSQVLTTLASRGTTIYIATRPDTHNRSFIEALQVKTNSINCRIHTTEELHTKGILGDGFYFAGSMNFTYNGITINEEAVTYETSAEVIAEQKLIFTNRWGGVI
;
A
#
# COMPACT_ATOMS: atom_id res chain seq x y z
N MET A 1 -3.30 -2.35 21.38
CA MET A 1 -1.83 -2.25 21.34
C MET A 1 -1.51 -1.37 20.15
N PRO A 2 -0.83 -0.22 20.36
CA PRO A 2 -0.61 0.76 19.29
C PRO A 2 0.40 0.25 18.25
N SER A 3 1.45 -0.46 18.70
CA SER A 3 2.51 -0.99 17.83
C SER A 3 2.55 -2.51 17.79
N ARG A 4 2.88 -3.08 16.62
CA ARG A 4 3.15 -4.51 16.42
C ARG A 4 4.40 -4.68 15.56
N TYR A 5 5.39 -5.39 16.10
CA TYR A 5 6.59 -5.79 15.36
C TYR A 5 6.43 -7.21 14.83
N ILE A 6 6.77 -7.42 13.56
CA ILE A 6 6.66 -8.70 12.89
C ILE A 6 7.99 -9.00 12.21
N HIS A 7 8.60 -10.12 12.61
CA HIS A 7 9.66 -10.75 11.84
C HIS A 7 9.00 -11.82 10.97
N SER A 8 8.92 -11.59 9.67
CA SER A 8 8.44 -12.62 8.75
C SER A 8 9.45 -13.76 8.69
N ARG A 9 8.95 -14.96 8.45
CA ARG A 9 9.77 -16.15 8.20
C ARG A 9 9.56 -16.54 6.74
N LEU A 10 10.52 -17.27 6.17
CA LEU A 10 10.40 -17.82 4.82
C LEU A 10 9.02 -18.47 4.61
N SER A 11 8.31 -18.04 3.57
CA SER A 11 6.99 -18.57 3.18
C SER A 11 5.87 -18.40 4.21
N SER A 12 5.98 -17.45 5.16
CA SER A 12 4.90 -17.16 6.11
C SER A 12 3.83 -16.24 5.49
N ARG A 13 2.56 -16.48 5.83
CA ARG A 13 1.43 -15.64 5.41
C ARG A 13 1.21 -14.38 6.26
N GLN A 14 2.10 -14.09 7.20
CA GLN A 14 1.90 -12.99 8.17
C GLN A 14 1.79 -11.62 7.50
N VAL A 15 2.69 -11.32 6.56
CA VAL A 15 2.71 -10.04 5.85
C VAL A 15 1.55 -9.95 4.84
N PRO A 16 1.29 -10.96 3.98
CA PRO A 16 0.15 -10.94 3.08
C PRO A 16 -1.19 -10.79 3.82
N ASP A 17 -1.37 -11.50 4.94
CA ASP A 17 -2.60 -11.43 5.74
C ASP A 17 -2.78 -10.06 6.39
N LEU A 18 -1.68 -9.45 6.86
CA LEU A 18 -1.71 -8.09 7.41
C LEU A 18 -2.02 -7.07 6.32
N LEU A 19 -1.37 -7.13 5.16
CA LEU A 19 -1.65 -6.23 4.04
C LEU A 19 -3.10 -6.36 3.59
N GLN A 20 -3.62 -7.58 3.46
CA GLN A 20 -5.04 -7.78 3.16
C GLN A 20 -5.92 -7.11 4.21
N THR A 21 -5.61 -7.29 5.50
CA THR A 21 -6.38 -6.67 6.59
C THR A 21 -6.36 -5.14 6.50
N ILE A 22 -5.19 -4.54 6.28
CA ILE A 22 -5.02 -3.09 6.11
C ILE A 22 -5.89 -2.59 4.95
N PHE A 23 -5.77 -3.20 3.78
CA PHE A 23 -6.50 -2.74 2.59
C PHE A 23 -8.00 -3.00 2.67
N ILE A 24 -8.44 -4.07 3.35
CA ILE A 24 -9.86 -4.29 3.64
C ILE A 24 -10.38 -3.21 4.59
N SER A 25 -9.63 -2.83 5.63
CA SER A 25 -9.99 -1.72 6.51
C SER A 25 -10.11 -0.40 5.74
N GLU A 26 -9.17 -0.11 4.83
CA GLU A 26 -9.24 1.08 3.97
C GLU A 26 -10.43 1.07 3.01
N LEU A 27 -10.92 -0.10 2.57
CA LEU A 27 -12.13 -0.14 1.74
C LEU A 27 -13.40 0.13 2.54
N ILE A 28 -13.39 -0.15 3.84
CA ILE A 28 -14.52 0.07 4.77
C ILE A 28 -14.55 1.52 5.24
N ASN A 29 -13.40 2.06 5.64
CA ASN A 29 -13.25 3.43 6.11
C ASN A 29 -12.00 4.05 5.44
N PRO A 30 -12.14 4.58 4.22
CA PRO A 30 -11.00 5.09 3.46
C PRO A 30 -10.32 6.27 4.14
N SER A 31 -9.00 6.23 4.18
CA SER A 31 -8.20 7.41 4.50
C SER A 31 -8.44 8.52 3.47
N GLN A 32 -8.30 9.78 3.88
CA GLN A 32 -8.28 10.92 2.98
C GLN A 32 -7.04 10.89 2.08
N CYS A 33 -5.91 10.46 2.63
CA CYS A 33 -4.64 10.37 1.94
C CYS A 33 -3.93 9.06 2.27
N ILE A 34 -3.42 8.38 1.23
CA ILE A 34 -2.56 7.21 1.38
C ILE A 34 -1.24 7.49 0.67
N TRP A 35 -0.13 7.23 1.36
CA TRP A 35 1.18 7.18 0.76
C TRP A 35 1.66 5.74 0.63
N LEU A 36 2.12 5.35 -0.55
CA LEU A 36 2.84 4.11 -0.80
C LEU A 36 4.25 4.45 -1.26
N VAL A 37 5.24 4.15 -0.43
CA VAL A 37 6.64 4.52 -0.67
C VAL A 37 7.48 3.26 -0.69
N SER A 38 8.16 2.99 -1.80
CA SER A 38 9.10 1.88 -1.89
C SER A 38 10.03 2.01 -3.10
N PRO A 39 11.32 1.63 -2.99
CA PRO A 39 12.24 1.59 -4.12
C PRO A 39 11.72 0.70 -5.25
N TRP A 40 11.15 -0.45 -4.89
CA TRP A 40 10.62 -1.44 -5.82
C TRP A 40 9.20 -1.84 -5.44
N ILE A 41 8.29 -1.70 -6.40
CA ILE A 41 6.88 -2.02 -6.29
C ILE A 41 6.49 -2.88 -7.49
N SER A 42 5.91 -4.05 -7.23
CA SER A 42 5.25 -4.87 -8.23
C SER A 42 3.74 -4.79 -8.05
N ASP A 43 2.97 -5.05 -9.11
CA ASP A 43 1.50 -5.13 -9.01
C ASP A 43 1.04 -6.47 -8.41
N ILE A 44 1.42 -6.68 -7.14
CA ILE A 44 1.17 -7.89 -6.37
C ILE A 44 -0.32 -8.07 -6.03
N SER A 45 -0.75 -9.32 -5.89
CA SER A 45 -2.05 -9.65 -5.30
C SER A 45 -2.04 -9.38 -3.79
N ILE A 46 -2.97 -8.55 -3.32
CA ILE A 46 -3.08 -8.15 -1.91
C ILE A 46 -4.37 -8.59 -1.24
N ILE A 47 -5.41 -8.92 -2.01
CA ILE A 47 -6.68 -9.43 -1.49
C ILE A 47 -7.04 -10.73 -2.21
N ASP A 48 -7.30 -11.79 -1.44
CA ASP A 48 -7.82 -13.05 -1.96
C ASP A 48 -9.36 -13.02 -2.06
N ASN A 49 -9.88 -12.62 -3.22
CA ASN A 49 -11.32 -12.62 -3.52
C ASN A 49 -11.75 -13.88 -4.30
N THR A 50 -10.98 -14.97 -4.28
CA THR A 50 -11.30 -16.21 -5.02
C THR A 50 -12.56 -16.92 -4.51
N ALA A 51 -13.06 -16.56 -3.34
CA ALA A 51 -14.32 -17.03 -2.77
C ALA A 51 -15.45 -15.99 -2.81
N ASN A 52 -15.25 -14.83 -3.47
CA ASN A 52 -16.18 -13.68 -3.46
C ASN A 52 -16.50 -13.14 -2.04
N THR A 53 -15.61 -13.36 -1.07
CA THR A 53 -15.77 -12.94 0.32
C THR A 53 -15.96 -11.42 0.47
N PHE A 54 -15.46 -10.64 -0.49
CA PHE A 54 -15.45 -9.17 -0.43
C PHE A 54 -16.45 -8.50 -1.39
N LEU A 55 -17.45 -9.25 -1.89
CA LEU A 55 -18.46 -8.73 -2.82
C LEU A 55 -19.24 -7.53 -2.25
N CYS A 56 -19.44 -7.47 -0.94
CA CYS A 56 -20.11 -6.34 -0.29
C CYS A 56 -19.25 -5.05 -0.25
N LEU A 57 -17.92 -5.19 -0.38
CA LEU A 57 -17.01 -4.04 -0.37
C LEU A 57 -16.84 -3.47 -1.78
N GLU A 58 -16.73 -4.32 -2.80
CA GLU A 58 -16.61 -3.91 -4.20
C GLU A 58 -17.28 -4.95 -5.12
N PRO A 59 -18.54 -4.73 -5.54
CA PRO A 59 -19.29 -5.69 -6.33
C PRO A 59 -18.72 -5.94 -7.73
N LEU A 60 -17.92 -5.02 -8.27
CA LEU A 60 -17.33 -5.14 -9.60
C LEU A 60 -16.09 -6.04 -9.65
N TRP A 61 -15.57 -6.46 -8.50
CA TRP A 61 -14.42 -7.36 -8.47
C TRP A 61 -14.78 -8.77 -8.90
N CYS A 62 -14.00 -9.29 -9.86
CA CYS A 62 -14.10 -10.67 -10.27
C CYS A 62 -13.68 -11.64 -9.15
N ARG A 63 -14.07 -12.90 -9.31
CA ARG A 63 -13.70 -14.02 -8.44
C ARG A 63 -12.23 -14.41 -8.66
N GLU A 64 -11.32 -13.54 -8.27
CA GLU A 64 -9.88 -13.68 -8.46
C GLU A 64 -9.10 -13.05 -7.29
N ARG A 65 -7.77 -13.10 -7.35
CA ARG A 65 -6.94 -12.33 -6.42
C ARG A 65 -6.79 -10.90 -6.93
N ILE A 66 -7.20 -9.93 -6.10
CA ILE A 66 -7.21 -8.52 -6.46
C ILE A 66 -5.82 -7.93 -6.24
N ARG A 67 -5.35 -7.19 -7.25
CA ARG A 67 -4.02 -6.59 -7.28
C ARG A 67 -3.97 -5.24 -6.57
N LEU A 68 -2.77 -4.86 -6.14
CA LEU A 68 -2.51 -3.59 -5.48
C LEU A 68 -3.01 -2.39 -6.30
N SER A 69 -2.76 -2.37 -7.61
CA SER A 69 -3.24 -1.32 -8.51
C SER A 69 -4.77 -1.21 -8.52
N GLN A 70 -5.49 -2.35 -8.49
CA GLN A 70 -6.95 -2.38 -8.47
C GLN A 70 -7.49 -1.78 -7.18
N VAL A 71 -6.93 -2.16 -6.03
CA VAL A 71 -7.38 -1.63 -4.73
C VAL A 71 -7.11 -0.14 -4.62
N LEU A 72 -5.91 0.33 -4.98
CA LEU A 72 -5.58 1.75 -4.95
C LEU A 72 -6.46 2.56 -5.92
N THR A 73 -6.79 2.01 -7.09
CA THR A 73 -7.75 2.61 -8.02
C THR A 73 -9.14 2.72 -7.38
N THR A 74 -9.62 1.66 -6.73
CA THR A 74 -10.90 1.66 -6.03
C THR A 74 -10.93 2.73 -4.93
N LEU A 75 -9.88 2.84 -4.11
CA LEU A 75 -9.77 3.89 -3.10
C LEU A 75 -9.74 5.29 -3.71
N ALA A 76 -8.97 5.49 -4.79
CA ALA A 76 -8.92 6.76 -5.51
C ALA A 76 -10.29 7.18 -6.07
N SER A 77 -11.07 6.23 -6.56
CA SER A 77 -12.45 6.46 -7.05
C SER A 77 -13.43 6.83 -5.93
N ARG A 78 -13.12 6.46 -4.68
CA ARG A 78 -13.89 6.80 -3.47
C ARG A 78 -13.43 8.11 -2.82
N GLY A 79 -12.49 8.82 -3.44
CA GLY A 79 -12.02 10.14 -3.01
C GLY A 79 -10.70 10.14 -2.23
N THR A 80 -10.09 8.98 -1.97
CA THR A 80 -8.76 8.93 -1.35
C THR A 80 -7.71 9.49 -2.31
N THR A 81 -6.86 10.39 -1.83
CA THR A 81 -5.69 10.84 -2.60
C THR A 81 -4.53 9.89 -2.40
N ILE A 82 -4.03 9.32 -3.49
CA ILE A 82 -2.93 8.36 -3.48
C ILE A 82 -1.63 9.06 -3.87
N TYR A 83 -0.61 8.93 -3.03
CA TYR A 83 0.76 9.37 -3.30
C TYR A 83 1.66 8.16 -3.39
N ILE A 84 2.41 8.06 -4.47
CA ILE A 84 3.35 6.96 -4.70
C ILE A 84 4.73 7.56 -4.85
N ALA A 85 5.68 7.08 -4.07
CA ALA A 85 7.09 7.43 -4.28
C ALA A 85 7.90 6.17 -4.56
N THR A 86 8.63 6.18 -5.69
CA THR A 86 9.40 5.02 -6.13
C THR A 86 10.65 5.42 -6.94
N ARG A 87 11.53 4.46 -7.26
CA ARG A 87 12.70 4.70 -8.11
C ARG A 87 12.34 4.71 -9.60
N PRO A 88 13.11 5.38 -10.48
CA PRO A 88 12.95 5.31 -11.94
C PRO A 88 13.44 3.96 -12.51
N ASP A 89 13.01 2.86 -11.90
CA ASP A 89 13.40 1.51 -12.24
C ASP A 89 12.32 0.82 -13.09
N THR A 90 12.74 0.09 -14.11
CA THR A 90 11.84 -0.71 -14.97
C THR A 90 10.99 -1.73 -14.20
N HIS A 91 11.45 -2.16 -13.02
CA HIS A 91 10.69 -3.02 -12.11
C HIS A 91 9.31 -2.44 -11.77
N ASN A 92 9.22 -1.11 -11.63
CA ASN A 92 8.01 -0.41 -11.20
C ASN A 92 7.01 -0.18 -12.35
N ARG A 93 7.44 -0.39 -13.60
CA ARG A 93 6.71 0.01 -14.81
C ARG A 93 5.31 -0.60 -14.87
N SER A 94 5.21 -1.92 -14.71
CA SER A 94 3.92 -2.63 -14.84
C SER A 94 2.88 -2.14 -13.82
N PHE A 95 3.30 -1.85 -12.60
CA PHE A 95 2.46 -1.29 -11.55
C PHE A 95 2.03 0.14 -11.85
N ILE A 96 2.98 1.00 -12.26
CA ILE A 96 2.71 2.40 -12.60
C ILE A 96 1.73 2.48 -13.78
N GLU A 97 1.98 1.72 -14.85
CA GLU A 97 1.10 1.68 -16.02
C GLU A 97 -0.31 1.20 -15.65
N ALA A 98 -0.43 0.14 -14.84
CA ALA A 98 -1.72 -0.36 -14.38
C ALA A 98 -2.53 0.67 -13.59
N LEU A 99 -1.86 1.52 -12.80
CA LEU A 99 -2.50 2.60 -12.06
C LEU A 99 -2.88 3.79 -12.96
N GLN A 100 -2.01 4.19 -13.87
CA GLN A 100 -2.24 5.33 -14.76
C GLN A 100 -3.39 5.07 -15.74
N VAL A 101 -3.54 3.83 -16.22
CA VAL A 101 -4.67 3.46 -17.10
C VAL A 101 -6.02 3.56 -16.39
N LYS A 102 -6.05 3.26 -15.08
CA LYS A 102 -7.29 3.10 -14.32
C LYS A 102 -7.70 4.33 -13.52
N THR A 103 -6.75 5.21 -13.21
CA THR A 103 -7.02 6.46 -12.50
C THR A 103 -7.07 7.59 -13.52
N ASN A 104 -8.13 8.41 -13.50
CA ASN A 104 -8.25 9.64 -14.31
C ASN A 104 -7.22 10.73 -13.88
N SER A 105 -6.07 10.34 -13.32
CA SER A 105 -4.93 11.16 -12.88
C SER A 105 -5.18 12.16 -11.74
N ILE A 106 -6.43 12.49 -11.39
CA ILE A 106 -6.71 13.58 -10.42
C ILE A 106 -6.28 13.21 -8.98
N ASN A 107 -6.57 11.98 -8.55
CA ASN A 107 -6.34 11.53 -7.18
C ASN A 107 -5.12 10.61 -7.02
N CYS A 108 -4.22 10.55 -8.00
CA CYS A 108 -3.00 9.74 -7.91
C CYS A 108 -1.80 10.57 -8.34
N ARG A 109 -0.84 10.74 -7.44
CA ARG A 109 0.41 11.49 -7.67
C ARG A 109 1.59 10.53 -7.55
N ILE A 110 2.44 10.51 -8.58
CA ILE A 110 3.61 9.64 -8.62
C ILE A 110 4.86 10.52 -8.55
N HIS A 111 5.70 10.25 -7.57
CA HIS A 111 7.00 10.86 -7.35
C HIS A 111 8.09 9.83 -7.66
N THR A 112 9.05 10.22 -8.49
CA THR A 112 10.15 9.34 -8.89
C THR A 112 11.47 9.95 -8.45
N THR A 113 12.27 9.19 -7.69
CA THR A 113 13.57 9.64 -7.18
C THR A 113 14.55 8.48 -7.05
N GLU A 114 15.80 8.72 -7.42
CA GLU A 114 16.88 7.72 -7.32
C GLU A 114 17.20 7.38 -5.85
N GLU A 115 17.25 8.41 -5.00
CA GLU A 115 17.56 8.28 -3.58
C GLU A 115 16.32 7.94 -2.75
N LEU A 116 15.85 6.70 -2.91
CA LEU A 116 14.76 6.14 -2.13
C LEU A 116 15.18 4.85 -1.44
N HIS A 117 15.05 4.80 -0.12
CA HIS A 117 15.26 3.60 0.70
C HIS A 117 14.09 3.29 1.63
N THR A 118 13.23 4.27 1.89
CA THR A 118 12.01 4.12 2.68
C THR A 118 11.09 3.09 2.04
N LYS A 119 10.55 2.17 2.85
CA LYS A 119 9.57 1.18 2.42
C LYS A 119 8.43 1.17 3.43
N GLY A 120 7.30 1.70 3.02
CA GLY A 120 6.13 1.73 3.87
C GLY A 120 4.90 2.26 3.17
N ILE A 121 3.77 2.03 3.83
CA ILE A 121 2.47 2.58 3.48
C ILE A 121 1.90 3.29 4.71
N LEU A 122 1.34 4.46 4.49
CA LEU A 122 0.80 5.34 5.52
C LEU A 122 -0.61 5.75 5.10
N GLY A 123 -1.56 5.61 6.03
CA GLY A 123 -2.91 6.17 5.92
C GLY A 123 -3.26 6.99 7.16
N ASP A 124 -4.53 7.35 7.30
CA ASP A 124 -4.99 8.19 8.43
C ASP A 124 -4.99 7.45 9.77
N GLY A 125 -5.17 6.14 9.73
CA GLY A 125 -5.29 5.29 10.93
C GLY A 125 -4.16 4.28 11.12
N PHE A 126 -3.16 4.27 10.24
CA PHE A 126 -2.08 3.28 10.32
C PHE A 126 -0.79 3.75 9.65
N TYR A 127 0.32 3.20 10.13
CA TYR A 127 1.61 3.23 9.45
C TYR A 127 2.19 1.81 9.42
N PHE A 128 2.54 1.33 8.23
CA PHE A 128 3.17 0.03 8.02
C PHE A 128 4.48 0.20 7.26
N ALA A 129 5.61 -0.16 7.87
CA ALA A 129 6.92 0.05 7.25
C ALA A 129 7.96 -0.97 7.74
N GLY A 130 9.09 -1.06 7.03
CA GLY A 130 10.19 -1.93 7.43
C GLY A 130 11.23 -2.16 6.35
N SER A 131 11.86 -3.33 6.36
CA SER A 131 12.82 -3.75 5.33
C SER A 131 12.17 -4.18 4.01
N MET A 132 10.85 -4.43 4.05
CA MET A 132 10.07 -5.08 3.00
C MET A 132 9.75 -4.17 1.81
N ASN A 133 10.16 -4.57 0.60
CA ASN A 133 9.64 -3.94 -0.62
C ASN A 133 8.26 -4.49 -0.98
N PHE A 134 7.42 -3.70 -1.67
CA PHE A 134 6.09 -4.13 -2.10
C PHE A 134 6.16 -4.95 -3.39
N THR A 135 6.85 -6.09 -3.30
CA THR A 135 7.09 -7.04 -4.40
C THR A 135 6.69 -8.43 -3.94
N TYR A 136 6.49 -9.38 -4.85
CA TYR A 136 6.13 -10.75 -4.48
C TYR A 136 7.16 -11.36 -3.51
N ASN A 137 8.46 -11.15 -3.79
CA ASN A 137 9.52 -11.64 -2.93
C ASN A 137 9.49 -10.96 -1.56
N GLY A 138 9.34 -9.64 -1.51
CA GLY A 138 9.25 -8.90 -0.24
C GLY A 138 8.09 -9.35 0.63
N ILE A 139 6.89 -9.52 0.04
CA ILE A 139 5.70 -9.85 0.84
C ILE A 139 5.56 -11.34 1.18
N THR A 140 6.23 -12.27 0.48
CA THR A 140 5.96 -13.72 0.61
C THR A 140 7.20 -14.58 0.83
N ILE A 141 8.33 -14.20 0.24
CA ILE A 141 9.52 -15.08 0.20
C ILE A 141 10.56 -14.63 1.22
N ASN A 142 10.89 -13.35 1.25
CA ASN A 142 11.97 -12.82 2.06
C ASN A 142 11.62 -12.82 3.56
N GLU A 143 12.67 -12.96 4.37
CA GLU A 143 12.61 -12.61 5.79
C GLU A 143 12.75 -11.10 5.94
N GLU A 144 11.72 -10.49 6.49
CA GLU A 144 11.55 -9.05 6.58
C GLU A 144 11.21 -8.68 8.03
N ALA A 145 11.73 -7.56 8.48
CA ALA A 145 11.33 -6.94 9.73
C ALA A 145 10.41 -5.76 9.40
N VAL A 146 9.15 -5.84 9.85
CA VAL A 146 8.14 -4.82 9.62
C VAL A 146 7.47 -4.42 10.93
N THR A 147 7.03 -3.16 10.98
CA THR A 147 6.28 -2.57 12.07
C THR A 147 4.94 -2.09 11.54
N TYR A 148 3.87 -2.42 12.27
CA TYR A 148 2.53 -1.90 12.08
C TYR A 148 2.15 -1.05 13.28
N GLU A 149 1.80 0.21 13.06
CA GLU A 149 1.56 1.21 14.08
C GLU A 149 0.19 1.87 13.90
N THR A 150 -0.49 2.12 15.01
CA THR A 150 -1.80 2.79 15.08
C THR A 150 -1.86 3.91 16.12
N SER A 151 -0.75 4.24 16.80
CA SER A 151 -0.62 5.46 17.62
C SER A 151 -0.87 6.70 16.78
N ALA A 152 -1.78 7.56 17.25
CA ALA A 152 -2.07 8.84 16.61
C ALA A 152 -0.83 9.76 16.62
N GLU A 153 0.00 9.70 17.66
CA GLU A 153 1.24 10.47 17.74
C GLU A 153 2.22 10.06 16.63
N VAL A 154 2.47 8.76 16.47
CA VAL A 154 3.39 8.26 15.44
C VAL A 154 2.84 8.52 14.04
N ILE A 155 1.54 8.31 13.82
CA ILE A 155 0.92 8.59 12.52
C ILE A 155 1.04 10.07 12.16
N ALA A 156 0.79 10.98 13.10
CA ALA A 156 0.91 12.42 12.86
C ALA A 156 2.35 12.82 12.51
N GLU A 157 3.34 12.26 13.21
CA GLU A 157 4.76 12.46 12.90
C GLU A 157 5.10 11.95 11.49
N GLN A 158 4.69 10.73 11.14
CA GLN A 158 4.95 10.17 9.81
C GLN A 158 4.22 10.96 8.71
N LYS A 159 3.00 11.44 8.93
CA LYS A 159 2.29 12.32 7.98
C LYS A 159 3.08 13.58 7.68
N LEU A 160 3.68 14.22 8.68
CA LEU A 160 4.54 15.39 8.48
C LEU A 160 5.78 15.04 7.65
N ILE A 161 6.45 13.93 7.97
CA ILE A 161 7.64 13.46 7.24
C ILE A 161 7.29 13.16 5.77
N PHE A 162 6.22 12.41 5.54
CA PHE A 162 5.79 11.98 4.21
C PHE A 162 5.31 13.17 3.37
N THR A 163 4.53 14.08 3.97
CA THR A 163 4.08 15.31 3.30
C THR A 163 5.25 16.19 2.90
N ASN A 164 6.24 16.39 3.78
CA ASN A 164 7.43 17.19 3.48
C ASN A 164 8.28 16.60 2.34
N ARG A 165 8.34 15.27 2.21
CA ARG A 165 9.18 14.61 1.20
C ARG A 165 8.48 14.40 -0.13
N TRP A 166 7.19 14.07 -0.12
CA TRP A 166 6.47 13.60 -1.31
C TRP A 166 5.17 14.38 -1.59
N GLY A 167 4.90 15.44 -0.83
CA GLY A 167 3.62 16.13 -0.84
C GLY A 167 2.52 15.33 -0.14
N GLY A 168 1.34 15.91 0.00
CA GLY A 168 0.28 15.30 0.79
C GLY A 168 -0.83 16.27 1.15
N VAL A 169 -1.97 15.73 1.57
CA VAL A 169 -2.95 16.46 2.37
C VAL A 169 -2.98 15.78 3.74
N ILE A 170 -2.94 16.57 4.81
CA ILE A 170 -2.92 16.08 6.20
C ILE A 170 -4.32 16.18 6.79
#